data_AF-A5UVD9-F1
#
_entry.id   AF-A5UVD9-F1
#
_cell.length_a   1.000
_cell.length_b   1.000
_cell.length_c   1.000
_cell.angle_alpha   90.00
_cell.angle_beta   90.00
_cell.angle_gamma   90.00
#
_symmetry.space_group_name_H-M   'P 1'
#
loop_
_entity.id
_entity.type
_entity.pdbx_description
1 polymer ?
#
loop_
_entity_poly.entity_id
_entity_poly.type
_entity_poly.pdbx_seq_one_letter_code
_entity_poly.pdbx_strand_id
1 'polypeptide(L)'
;MIIAGYRINLDALLARIVYRWHWNIAVVALVAGALIGVTGGFIPPIWRGRAGLIIQTVPGASIDVDGRPWTGEMYAGAHTVAATLPDGRRSWAHLTLRSGETATLSLPPGLPAPRVRRMPSAAPGMPVAAIWRAGDSWRVQSVEAPPTETRENDADRRDLATQTIAIGSRGVERLMTIDAYRGRADVLTVGSVRYEAVYEPARPGSQQENQVVVRGWDRVIATSVGNVSLLRFAPDGQALLLAERTVAGEQIRYMTPESPPTPVVAIPGRITGLAWHPAGSAVLIASSEDKRRALTLARLRPTPVATVIAEPAADGLPPYAWGGDSIIWIAPDAEGKLHMWSASLDALLPERHVALDARAITQCANGMLRLVTVQERQVIIGRLEGDLIIGEAVLAEIPAHPDLTGEWYGDELLLRSGDSAWLITIVEGEQDACTTD
;
A
#
# COMPACT_ATOMS: atom_id res chain seq x y z
N MET A 1 -20.11 -40.33 -55.20
CA MET A 1 -21.41 -40.71 -54.57
C MET A 1 -22.47 -40.72 -55.67
N ILE A 2 -23.26 -41.79 -55.80
CA ILE A 2 -24.32 -41.89 -56.82
C ILE A 2 -25.66 -41.66 -56.10
N ILE A 3 -26.36 -40.60 -56.47
CA ILE A 3 -27.73 -40.32 -56.03
C ILE A 3 -28.57 -40.17 -57.29
N ALA A 4 -29.66 -40.94 -57.38
CA ALA A 4 -30.67 -40.84 -58.44
C ALA A 4 -30.13 -40.82 -59.89
N GLY A 5 -29.20 -41.74 -60.22
CA GLY A 5 -28.77 -41.97 -61.61
C GLY A 5 -27.80 -40.94 -62.20
N TYR A 6 -27.42 -39.88 -61.48
CA TYR A 6 -26.38 -38.95 -61.90
C TYR A 6 -25.05 -39.24 -61.16
N ARG A 7 -23.96 -39.42 -61.91
CA ARG A 7 -22.60 -39.43 -61.35
C ARG A 7 -22.19 -37.99 -61.02
N ILE A 8 -22.35 -37.61 -59.76
CA ILE A 8 -21.82 -36.33 -59.25
C ILE A 8 -20.31 -36.52 -59.07
N ASN A 9 -19.52 -35.99 -60.01
CA ASN A 9 -18.08 -35.84 -59.85
C ASN A 9 -17.83 -34.71 -58.83
N LEU A 10 -17.58 -35.10 -57.58
CA LEU A 10 -17.32 -34.16 -56.49
C LEU A 10 -16.14 -33.23 -56.83
N ASP A 11 -15.12 -33.75 -57.52
CA ASP A 11 -13.94 -32.99 -57.94
C ASP A 11 -14.28 -31.85 -58.92
N ALA A 12 -15.24 -32.04 -59.83
CA ALA A 12 -15.68 -31.01 -60.75
C ALA A 12 -16.53 -29.93 -60.07
N LEU A 13 -17.26 -30.30 -59.01
CA LEU A 13 -18.08 -29.39 -58.22
C LEU A 13 -17.21 -28.58 -57.25
N LEU A 14 -16.20 -29.21 -56.64
CA LEU A 14 -15.20 -28.57 -55.80
C LEU A 14 -14.33 -27.60 -56.61
N ALA A 15 -13.89 -27.99 -57.81
CA ALA A 15 -13.15 -27.11 -58.71
C ALA A 15 -13.97 -25.86 -59.08
N ARG A 16 -15.29 -25.99 -59.30
CA ARG A 16 -16.16 -24.85 -59.67
C ARG A 16 -16.47 -23.91 -58.50
N ILE A 17 -16.51 -24.43 -57.27
CA ILE A 17 -16.65 -23.63 -56.05
C ILE A 17 -15.33 -22.89 -55.75
N VAL A 18 -14.20 -23.59 -55.80
CA VAL A 18 -12.87 -23.01 -55.54
C VAL A 18 -12.49 -21.95 -56.58
N TYR A 19 -12.79 -22.18 -57.86
CA TYR A 19 -12.43 -21.24 -58.93
C TYR A 19 -13.31 -19.97 -58.94
N ARG A 20 -14.57 -20.04 -58.49
CA ARG A 20 -15.48 -18.88 -58.48
C ARG A 20 -15.30 -17.99 -57.24
N TRP A 21 -14.68 -18.49 -56.18
CA TRP A 21 -14.58 -17.81 -54.88
C TRP A 21 -13.16 -17.45 -54.45
N HIS A 22 -12.12 -17.74 -55.24
CA HIS A 22 -10.75 -17.42 -54.86
C HIS A 22 -10.54 -15.93 -54.56
N TRP A 23 -11.26 -15.03 -55.24
CA TRP A 23 -11.23 -13.59 -54.98
C TRP A 23 -11.91 -13.24 -53.66
N ASN A 24 -13.04 -13.85 -53.33
CA ASN A 24 -13.72 -13.60 -52.06
C ASN A 24 -12.92 -14.16 -50.87
N ILE A 25 -12.29 -15.32 -51.03
CA ILE A 25 -11.41 -15.89 -50.00
C ILE A 25 -10.16 -15.01 -49.82
N ALA A 26 -9.57 -14.54 -50.91
CA ALA A 26 -8.43 -13.62 -50.84
C ALA A 26 -8.83 -12.31 -50.15
N VAL A 27 -9.97 -11.71 -50.51
CA VAL A 27 -10.48 -10.47 -49.88
C VAL A 27 -10.79 -10.69 -48.40
N VAL A 28 -11.44 -11.80 -48.04
CA VAL A 28 -11.73 -12.12 -46.62
C VAL A 28 -10.44 -12.36 -45.85
N ALA A 29 -9.44 -13.04 -46.44
CA ALA A 29 -8.13 -13.24 -45.81
C ALA A 29 -7.36 -11.91 -45.67
N LEU A 30 -7.47 -11.01 -46.64
CA LEU A 30 -6.85 -9.68 -46.60
C LEU A 30 -7.53 -8.78 -45.57
N VAL A 31 -8.87 -8.79 -45.50
CA VAL A 31 -9.64 -8.06 -44.49
C VAL A 31 -9.40 -8.63 -43.10
N ALA A 32 -9.39 -9.95 -42.93
CA ALA A 32 -9.07 -10.59 -41.66
C ALA A 32 -7.62 -10.31 -41.26
N GLY A 33 -6.66 -10.39 -42.20
CA GLY A 33 -5.26 -10.04 -41.97
C GLY A 33 -5.07 -8.56 -41.64
N ALA A 34 -5.81 -7.66 -42.29
CA ALA A 34 -5.80 -6.24 -41.97
C ALA A 34 -6.45 -5.97 -40.60
N LEU A 35 -7.54 -6.65 -40.25
CA LEU A 35 -8.20 -6.51 -38.97
C LEU A 35 -7.31 -7.03 -37.83
N ILE A 36 -6.69 -8.19 -38.00
CA ILE A 36 -5.69 -8.77 -37.09
C ILE A 36 -4.45 -7.85 -37.01
N GLY A 37 -4.05 -7.25 -38.13
CA GLY A 37 -2.95 -6.30 -38.18
C GLY A 37 -3.26 -5.00 -37.43
N VAL A 38 -4.49 -4.50 -37.51
CA VAL A 38 -4.94 -3.30 -36.79
C VAL A 38 -5.15 -3.59 -35.30
N THR A 39 -5.73 -4.74 -34.94
CA THR A 39 -5.93 -5.11 -33.52
C THR A 39 -4.63 -5.55 -32.84
N GLY A 40 -3.69 -6.13 -33.58
CA GLY A 40 -2.36 -6.52 -33.11
C GLY A 40 -1.29 -5.43 -33.22
N GLY A 41 -1.62 -4.22 -33.69
CA GLY A 41 -0.67 -3.10 -33.81
C GLY A 41 0.37 -3.22 -34.94
N PHE A 42 0.18 -4.12 -35.90
CA PHE A 42 1.03 -4.25 -37.09
C PHE A 42 0.70 -3.22 -38.18
N ILE A 43 -0.55 -2.72 -38.24
CA ILE A 43 -0.98 -1.69 -39.20
C ILE A 43 -1.47 -0.46 -38.40
N PRO A 44 -0.82 0.71 -38.53
CA PRO A 44 -1.26 1.91 -37.83
C PRO A 44 -2.65 2.35 -38.32
N PRO A 45 -3.58 2.70 -37.42
CA PRO A 45 -4.91 3.16 -37.79
C PRO A 45 -4.83 4.61 -38.29
N ILE A 46 -4.46 4.79 -39.56
CA ILE A 46 -4.37 6.09 -40.26
C ILE A 46 -5.64 6.96 -40.15
N TRP A 47 -6.78 6.35 -39.84
CA TRP A 47 -8.09 7.00 -39.67
C TRP A 47 -8.23 7.81 -38.38
N ARG A 48 -7.38 7.59 -37.37
CA ARG A 48 -7.53 8.23 -36.05
C ARG A 48 -7.05 9.69 -35.99
N GLY A 49 -6.44 10.18 -37.07
CA GLY A 49 -5.81 11.51 -37.11
C GLY A 49 -4.45 11.52 -36.41
N ARG A 50 -3.61 12.49 -36.77
CA ARG A 50 -2.26 12.65 -36.21
C ARG A 50 -2.31 13.32 -34.84
N ALA A 51 -1.41 12.94 -33.97
CA ALA A 51 -1.19 13.58 -32.68
C ALA A 51 0.30 13.92 -32.51
N GLY A 52 0.60 14.97 -31.76
CA GLY A 52 1.95 15.31 -31.35
C GLY A 52 2.29 14.68 -30.01
N LEU A 53 3.52 14.21 -29.85
CA LEU A 53 4.07 13.78 -28.57
C LEU A 53 5.48 14.32 -28.42
N ILE A 54 5.71 15.09 -27.35
CA ILE A 54 7.03 15.56 -26.95
C ILE A 54 7.46 14.74 -25.75
N ILE A 55 8.57 14.02 -25.86
CA ILE A 55 9.10 13.18 -24.77
C ILE A 55 10.32 13.88 -24.19
N GLN A 56 10.28 14.15 -22.89
CA GLN A 56 11.40 14.66 -22.12
C GLN A 56 11.95 13.51 -21.28
N THR A 57 13.21 13.14 -21.46
CA THR A 57 13.84 12.05 -20.71
C THR A 57 15.32 12.31 -20.50
N VAL A 58 15.95 11.47 -19.68
CA VAL A 58 17.37 11.57 -19.36
C VAL A 58 18.20 11.32 -20.64
N PRO A 59 19.28 12.10 -20.86
CA PRO A 59 20.15 11.89 -22.01
C PRO A 59 20.66 10.45 -22.11
N GLY A 60 20.59 9.87 -23.31
CA GLY A 60 21.06 8.51 -23.59
C GLY A 60 20.01 7.41 -23.39
N ALA A 61 18.79 7.73 -22.97
CA ALA A 61 17.69 6.76 -22.93
C ALA A 61 17.20 6.40 -24.34
N SER A 62 16.98 5.11 -24.60
CA SER A 62 16.27 4.64 -25.78
C SER A 62 14.76 4.72 -25.53
N ILE A 63 14.03 5.31 -26.47
CA ILE A 63 12.59 5.51 -26.37
C ILE A 63 11.87 4.48 -27.25
N ASP A 64 10.97 3.73 -26.62
CA ASP A 64 10.06 2.82 -27.30
C ASP A 64 8.61 3.28 -27.14
N VAL A 65 7.83 3.17 -28.22
CA VAL A 65 6.39 3.36 -28.24
C VAL A 65 5.75 2.06 -28.72
N ASP A 66 4.82 1.52 -27.93
CA ASP A 66 4.12 0.26 -28.20
C ASP A 66 5.08 -0.91 -28.51
N GLY A 67 6.23 -0.91 -27.82
CA GLY A 67 7.28 -1.92 -27.97
C GLY A 67 8.17 -1.76 -29.20
N ARG A 68 8.16 -0.59 -29.86
CA ARG A 68 9.00 -0.30 -31.04
C ARG A 68 9.78 1.00 -30.86
N PRO A 69 10.99 1.13 -31.45
CA PRO A 69 11.75 2.37 -31.40
C PRO A 69 10.95 3.57 -31.92
N TRP A 70 10.96 4.66 -31.16
CA TRP A 70 10.20 5.87 -31.50
C TRP A 70 10.75 6.56 -32.75
N THR A 71 9.87 6.84 -33.72
CA THR A 71 10.22 7.49 -34.99
C THR A 71 9.74 8.94 -35.10
N GLY A 72 9.13 9.49 -34.04
CA GLY A 72 8.60 10.86 -33.99
C GLY A 72 7.16 11.04 -34.46
N GLU A 73 6.63 10.16 -35.33
CA GLU A 73 5.23 10.23 -35.75
C GLU A 73 4.30 9.47 -34.78
N MET A 74 3.19 10.11 -34.38
CA MET A 74 2.17 9.52 -33.52
C MET A 74 0.77 9.70 -34.11
N TYR A 75 -0.09 8.75 -33.82
CA TYR A 75 -1.51 8.81 -34.14
C TYR A 75 -2.32 9.01 -32.86
N ALA A 76 -3.55 9.48 -32.99
CA ALA A 76 -4.45 9.51 -31.83
C ALA A 76 -4.80 8.07 -31.39
N GLY A 77 -4.92 7.87 -30.08
CA GLY A 77 -5.18 6.56 -29.50
C GLY A 77 -4.43 6.33 -28.18
N ALA A 78 -4.64 5.15 -27.61
CA ALA A 78 -3.90 4.68 -26.45
C ALA A 78 -2.52 4.17 -26.88
N HIS A 79 -1.49 4.61 -26.16
CA HIS A 79 -0.10 4.26 -26.41
C HIS A 79 0.62 3.97 -25.10
N THR A 80 1.55 3.03 -25.15
CA THR A 80 2.52 2.78 -24.09
C THR A 80 3.87 3.34 -24.51
N VAL A 81 4.37 4.31 -23.77
CA VAL A 81 5.67 4.94 -24.05
C VAL A 81 6.63 4.57 -22.94
N ALA A 82 7.82 4.11 -23.30
CA ALA A 82 8.85 3.69 -22.36
C ALA A 82 10.19 4.35 -22.70
N ALA A 83 10.93 4.71 -21.67
CA ALA A 83 12.33 5.13 -21.76
C ALA A 83 13.19 4.11 -21.01
N THR A 84 14.22 3.60 -21.67
CA THR A 84 15.16 2.62 -21.08
C THR A 84 16.57 3.18 -21.12
N LEU A 85 17.22 3.21 -19.97
CA LEU A 85 18.61 3.63 -19.85
C LEU A 85 19.59 2.49 -20.19
N PRO A 86 20.83 2.81 -20.57
CA PRO A 86 21.87 1.80 -20.83
C PRO A 86 22.19 0.90 -19.65
N ASP A 87 21.92 1.36 -18.41
CA ASP A 87 22.10 0.58 -17.18
C ASP A 87 20.94 -0.40 -16.89
N GLY A 88 19.92 -0.43 -17.75
CA GLY A 88 18.76 -1.30 -17.65
C GLY A 88 17.59 -0.71 -16.84
N ARG A 89 17.74 0.46 -16.22
CA ARG A 89 16.60 1.15 -15.60
C ARG A 89 15.61 1.60 -16.65
N ARG A 90 14.33 1.54 -16.29
CA ARG A 90 13.22 1.78 -17.21
C ARG A 90 12.11 2.56 -16.53
N SER A 91 11.56 3.54 -17.25
CA SER A 91 10.28 4.16 -16.92
C SER A 91 9.30 4.02 -18.07
N TRP A 92 8.01 4.00 -17.76
CA TRP A 92 6.98 3.90 -18.79
C TRP A 92 5.67 4.53 -18.35
N ALA A 93 4.84 4.93 -19.31
CA ALA A 93 3.52 5.47 -19.07
C ALA A 93 2.53 5.02 -20.14
N HIS A 94 1.27 4.85 -19.72
CA HIS A 94 0.14 4.62 -20.62
C HIS A 94 -0.63 5.93 -20.80
N LEU A 95 -0.68 6.45 -22.01
CA LEU A 95 -1.39 7.68 -22.31
C LEU A 95 -2.35 7.54 -23.49
N THR A 96 -3.37 8.38 -23.52
CA THR A 96 -4.28 8.49 -24.66
C THR A 96 -4.06 9.82 -25.37
N LEU A 97 -3.57 9.76 -26.61
CA LEU A 97 -3.37 10.92 -27.46
C LEU A 97 -4.66 11.28 -28.20
N ARG A 98 -4.93 12.59 -28.31
CA ARG A 98 -6.06 13.14 -29.05
C ARG A 98 -5.60 13.69 -30.40
N SER A 99 -6.47 13.58 -31.40
CA SER A 99 -6.20 14.06 -32.76
C SER A 99 -6.02 15.58 -32.75
N GLY A 100 -4.95 16.06 -33.38
CA GLY A 100 -4.62 17.49 -33.49
C GLY A 100 -4.01 18.12 -32.22
N GLU A 101 -3.90 17.37 -31.13
CA GLU A 101 -3.27 17.85 -29.89
C GLU A 101 -1.81 17.40 -29.80
N THR A 102 -0.99 18.17 -29.07
CA THR A 102 0.37 17.78 -28.71
C THR A 102 0.45 17.54 -27.22
N ALA A 103 0.77 16.31 -26.82
CA ALA A 103 1.03 15.96 -25.43
C ALA A 103 2.52 16.11 -25.10
N THR A 104 2.85 16.51 -23.88
CA THR A 104 4.21 16.46 -23.34
C THR A 104 4.26 15.38 -22.27
N LEU A 105 5.25 14.50 -22.35
CA LEU A 105 5.48 13.41 -21.41
C LEU A 105 6.89 13.50 -20.86
N SER A 106 7.01 13.65 -19.54
CA SER A 106 8.28 13.55 -18.84
C SER A 106 8.48 12.11 -18.37
N LEU A 107 9.60 11.49 -18.72
CA LEU A 107 9.96 10.13 -18.32
C LEU A 107 11.27 10.15 -17.50
N PRO A 108 11.21 9.80 -16.21
CA PRO A 108 12.36 9.75 -15.32
C PRO A 108 13.31 8.59 -15.69
N PRO A 109 14.50 8.51 -15.09
CA PRO A 109 15.44 7.40 -15.34
C PRO A 109 14.87 6.00 -14.97
N GLY A 110 13.81 5.94 -14.15
CA GLY A 110 13.36 4.70 -13.52
C GLY A 110 14.14 4.39 -12.24
N LEU A 111 13.58 3.51 -11.42
CA LEU A 111 14.19 3.13 -10.15
C LEU A 111 15.26 2.05 -10.33
N PRO A 112 16.27 2.01 -9.46
CA PRO A 112 17.15 0.85 -9.37
C PRO A 112 16.33 -0.40 -9.02
N ALA A 113 16.84 -1.58 -9.38
CA ALA A 113 16.17 -2.85 -9.09
C ALA A 113 15.86 -2.97 -7.58
N PRO A 114 14.58 -2.99 -7.18
CA PRO A 114 14.22 -3.05 -5.76
C PRO A 114 14.67 -4.38 -5.15
N ARG A 115 15.14 -4.33 -3.90
CA ARG A 115 15.51 -5.54 -3.16
C ARG A 115 14.31 -6.04 -2.39
N VAL A 116 13.79 -7.20 -2.79
CA VAL A 116 12.62 -7.82 -2.16
C VAL A 116 13.08 -8.87 -1.15
N ARG A 117 12.53 -8.83 0.07
CA ARG A 117 12.75 -9.84 1.10
C ARG A 117 11.44 -10.20 1.76
N ARG A 118 11.12 -11.49 1.82
CA ARG A 118 9.97 -11.96 2.61
C ARG A 118 10.21 -11.73 4.10
N MET A 119 9.22 -11.21 4.80
CA MET A 119 9.28 -11.03 6.25
C MET A 119 9.16 -12.40 6.93
N PRO A 120 10.08 -12.75 7.84
CA PRO A 120 10.01 -14.01 8.57
C PRO A 120 8.88 -13.96 9.60
N SER A 121 8.32 -15.12 9.95
CA SER A 121 7.53 -15.23 11.17
C SER A 121 8.42 -15.02 12.40
N ALA A 122 7.82 -14.53 13.49
CA ALA A 122 8.53 -14.36 14.76
C ALA A 122 8.97 -15.70 15.37
N ALA A 123 8.29 -16.79 15.00
CA ALA A 123 8.67 -18.15 15.38
C ALA A 123 8.33 -19.17 14.29
N PRO A 124 9.06 -20.30 14.20
CA PRO A 124 8.72 -21.38 13.29
C PRO A 124 7.29 -21.92 13.54
N GLY A 125 6.52 -22.10 12.47
CA GLY A 125 5.16 -22.66 12.53
C GLY A 125 4.07 -21.70 13.02
N MET A 126 4.40 -20.46 13.40
CA MET A 126 3.42 -19.45 13.81
C MET A 126 3.14 -18.47 12.65
N PRO A 127 1.89 -18.35 12.16
CA PRO A 127 1.54 -17.34 11.15
C PRO A 127 1.78 -15.91 11.64
N VAL A 128 2.06 -15.01 10.70
CA VAL A 128 2.18 -13.56 10.99
C VAL A 128 0.79 -13.00 11.25
N ALA A 129 0.60 -12.41 12.44
CA ALA A 129 -0.66 -11.79 12.84
C ALA A 129 -0.66 -10.28 12.55
N ALA A 130 0.46 -9.61 12.83
CA ALA A 130 0.57 -8.17 12.68
C ALA A 130 2.00 -7.74 12.33
N ILE A 131 2.11 -6.68 11.54
CA ILE A 131 3.36 -5.98 11.27
C ILE A 131 3.10 -4.49 11.42
N TRP A 132 3.98 -3.79 12.11
CA TRP A 132 3.91 -2.34 12.29
C TRP A 132 5.31 -1.75 12.47
N ARG A 133 5.45 -0.45 12.20
CA ARG A 133 6.68 0.29 12.45
C ARG A 133 6.78 0.73 13.91
N ALA A 134 7.98 0.66 14.48
CA ALA A 134 8.30 1.30 15.75
C ALA A 134 9.76 1.76 15.78
N GLY A 135 9.96 3.08 15.79
CA GLY A 135 11.28 3.70 15.69
C GLY A 135 12.00 3.25 14.43
N ASP A 136 13.20 2.70 14.61
CA ASP A 136 14.07 2.28 13.51
C ASP A 136 13.85 0.82 13.04
N SER A 137 12.76 0.17 13.46
CA SER A 137 12.52 -1.25 13.17
C SER A 137 11.07 -1.56 12.77
N TRP A 138 10.92 -2.57 11.91
CA TRP A 138 9.65 -3.24 11.67
C TRP A 138 9.45 -4.33 12.71
N ARG A 139 8.29 -4.35 13.34
CA ARG A 139 7.93 -5.42 14.26
C ARG A 139 7.05 -6.43 13.59
N VAL A 140 7.36 -7.71 13.78
CA VAL A 140 6.54 -8.82 13.32
C VAL A 140 6.05 -9.56 14.54
N GLN A 141 4.73 -9.61 14.70
CA GLN A 141 4.08 -10.46 15.68
C GLN A 141 3.52 -11.69 14.99
N SER A 142 3.84 -12.85 15.51
CA SER A 142 3.24 -14.12 15.13
C SER A 142 2.41 -14.69 16.27
N VAL A 143 1.35 -15.40 15.91
CA VAL A 143 0.41 -16.03 16.84
C VAL A 143 0.38 -17.52 16.58
N GLU A 144 0.18 -18.31 17.62
CA GLU A 144 -0.01 -19.74 17.49
C GLU A 144 -1.29 -20.02 16.68
N ALA A 145 -1.24 -20.98 15.76
CA ALA A 145 -2.44 -21.39 15.05
C ALA A 145 -3.43 -22.01 16.05
N PRO A 146 -4.72 -21.61 16.03
CA PRO A 146 -5.71 -22.25 16.90
C PRO A 146 -5.77 -23.75 16.59
N PRO A 147 -5.96 -24.62 17.60
CA PRO A 147 -6.16 -26.03 17.36
C PRO A 147 -7.38 -26.23 16.44
N THR A 148 -7.27 -27.17 15.51
CA THR A 148 -8.26 -27.43 14.44
C THR A 148 -9.65 -27.84 14.96
N GLU A 149 -9.79 -28.08 16.27
CA GLU A 149 -11.01 -28.52 16.94
C GLU A 149 -11.41 -27.60 18.11
N THR A 150 -11.82 -26.36 17.84
CA THR A 150 -12.64 -25.63 18.82
C THR A 150 -13.67 -24.71 18.15
N ARG A 151 -14.91 -24.86 18.61
CA ARG A 151 -16.04 -23.98 18.26
C ARG A 151 -15.69 -22.53 18.60
N GLU A 152 -16.03 -21.64 17.67
CA GLU A 152 -15.92 -20.18 17.72
C GLU A 152 -16.24 -19.60 19.11
N ASN A 153 -15.20 -19.36 19.91
CA ASN A 153 -15.30 -18.50 21.08
C ASN A 153 -14.08 -17.56 21.08
N ASP A 154 -14.32 -16.26 20.95
CA ASP A 154 -13.29 -15.20 20.99
C ASP A 154 -12.52 -15.13 22.34
N ALA A 155 -12.95 -15.91 23.34
CA ALA A 155 -12.19 -16.12 24.57
C ALA A 155 -10.94 -16.99 24.34
N ASP A 156 -11.01 -18.05 23.53
CA ASP A 156 -9.90 -19.01 23.33
C ASP A 156 -8.76 -18.42 22.50
N ARG A 157 -9.05 -17.49 21.57
CA ARG A 157 -8.01 -16.76 20.83
C ARG A 157 -7.12 -15.88 21.71
N ARG A 158 -7.58 -15.49 22.92
CA ARG A 158 -6.81 -14.65 23.86
C ARG A 158 -5.74 -15.41 24.65
N ASP A 159 -5.77 -16.74 24.60
CA ASP A 159 -4.79 -17.61 25.27
C ASP A 159 -3.73 -18.19 24.34
N LEU A 160 -3.82 -17.89 23.03
CA LEU A 160 -2.80 -18.29 22.07
C LEU A 160 -1.46 -17.61 22.39
N ALA A 161 -0.39 -18.38 22.33
CA ALA A 161 0.95 -17.84 22.48
C ALA A 161 1.24 -16.82 21.37
N THR A 162 1.89 -15.71 21.72
CA THR A 162 2.36 -14.71 20.76
C THR A 162 3.87 -14.56 20.87
N GLN A 163 4.52 -14.32 19.74
CA GLN A 163 5.94 -13.99 19.69
C GLN A 163 6.14 -12.77 18.82
N THR A 164 7.05 -11.89 19.23
CA THR A 164 7.30 -10.61 18.58
C THR A 164 8.78 -10.43 18.37
N ILE A 165 9.16 -10.13 17.12
CA ILE A 165 10.53 -9.75 16.76
C ILE A 165 10.55 -8.32 16.20
N ALA A 166 11.64 -7.60 16.44
CA ALA A 166 11.99 -6.38 15.73
C ALA A 166 13.04 -6.71 14.66
N ILE A 167 12.83 -6.20 13.45
CA ILE A 167 13.72 -6.33 12.31
C ILE A 167 14.13 -4.91 11.92
N GLY A 168 15.40 -4.58 12.15
CA GLY A 168 15.97 -3.28 11.79
C GLY A 168 17.36 -3.43 11.16
N SER A 169 18.04 -2.30 10.95
CA SER A 169 19.39 -2.27 10.40
C SER A 169 20.43 -3.01 11.27
N ARG A 170 20.18 -3.12 12.58
CA ARG A 170 21.04 -3.81 13.56
C ARG A 170 20.83 -5.33 13.61
N GLY A 171 19.87 -5.86 12.84
CA GLY A 171 19.52 -7.27 12.84
C GLY A 171 18.13 -7.55 13.42
N VAL A 172 17.95 -8.75 13.96
CA VAL A 172 16.68 -9.22 14.51
C VAL A 172 16.78 -9.34 16.03
N GLU A 173 15.87 -8.69 16.76
CA GLU A 173 15.76 -8.74 18.21
C GLU A 173 14.43 -9.38 18.62
N ARG A 174 14.43 -10.28 19.60
CA ARG A 174 13.20 -10.79 20.20
C ARG A 174 12.70 -9.85 21.30
N LEU A 175 11.43 -9.45 21.23
CA LEU A 175 10.82 -8.49 22.15
C LEU A 175 10.03 -9.21 23.25
N MET A 176 10.76 -9.86 24.15
CA MET A 176 10.18 -10.71 25.23
C MET A 176 9.16 -9.98 26.11
N THR A 177 9.34 -8.67 26.37
CA THR A 177 8.38 -7.88 27.14
C THR A 177 7.02 -7.85 26.44
N ILE A 178 6.98 -7.61 25.12
CA ILE A 178 5.71 -7.55 24.38
C ILE A 178 4.99 -8.90 24.45
N ASP A 179 5.74 -9.99 24.32
CA ASP A 179 5.24 -11.36 24.41
C ASP A 179 4.65 -11.66 25.79
N ALA A 180 5.38 -11.31 26.86
CA ALA A 180 4.98 -11.55 28.24
C ALA A 180 3.68 -10.83 28.63
N TYR A 181 3.46 -9.65 28.07
CA TYR A 181 2.28 -8.82 28.37
C TYR A 181 1.19 -8.90 27.30
N ARG A 182 1.33 -9.80 26.31
CA ARG A 182 0.34 -10.11 25.26
C ARG A 182 -0.21 -8.85 24.58
N GLY A 183 0.69 -7.96 24.15
CA GLY A 183 0.32 -6.70 23.46
C GLY A 183 -0.05 -5.53 24.38
N ARG A 184 -0.11 -5.74 25.70
CA ARG A 184 -0.27 -4.69 26.72
C ARG A 184 1.08 -4.19 27.24
N ALA A 185 2.07 -4.19 26.36
CA ALA A 185 3.37 -3.57 26.57
C ALA A 185 3.87 -3.03 25.24
N ASP A 186 4.80 -2.09 25.34
CA ASP A 186 5.55 -1.58 24.21
C ASP A 186 7.03 -1.39 24.54
N VAL A 187 7.89 -1.55 23.54
CA VAL A 187 9.34 -1.42 23.67
C VAL A 187 9.91 -0.70 22.46
N LEU A 188 10.40 0.51 22.66
CA LEU A 188 10.95 1.35 21.59
C LEU A 188 12.44 1.62 21.84
N THR A 189 13.27 1.52 20.80
CA THR A 189 14.66 1.95 20.86
C THR A 189 14.85 3.12 19.91
N VAL A 190 15.30 4.26 20.42
CA VAL A 190 15.64 5.47 19.63
C VAL A 190 17.09 5.81 19.93
N GLY A 191 17.95 5.76 18.91
CA GLY A 191 19.39 5.91 19.09
C GLY A 191 19.95 4.83 20.03
N SER A 192 20.42 5.27 21.21
CA SER A 192 20.94 4.41 22.30
C SER A 192 19.98 4.29 23.49
N VAL A 193 18.83 4.98 23.46
CA VAL A 193 17.85 4.99 24.56
C VAL A 193 16.78 3.94 24.27
N ARG A 194 16.46 3.14 25.30
CA ARG A 194 15.38 2.16 25.25
C ARG A 194 14.25 2.59 26.17
N TYR A 195 13.07 2.71 25.58
CA TYR A 195 11.81 2.97 26.26
C TYR A 195 11.04 1.67 26.40
N GLU A 196 10.39 1.48 27.54
CA GLU A 196 9.55 0.33 27.83
C GLU A 196 8.30 0.79 28.58
N ALA A 197 7.12 0.41 28.09
CA ALA A 197 5.85 0.65 28.74
C ALA A 197 5.17 -0.69 28.99
N VAL A 198 4.65 -0.88 30.20
CA VAL A 198 4.04 -2.14 30.63
C VAL A 198 2.75 -1.86 31.38
N TYR A 199 1.68 -2.57 31.01
CA TYR A 199 0.45 -2.60 31.79
C TYR A 199 0.54 -3.65 32.90
N GLU A 200 0.35 -3.22 34.14
CA GLU A 200 0.26 -4.06 35.31
C GLU A 200 -1.19 -4.07 35.84
N PRO A 201 -1.93 -5.18 35.67
CA PRO A 201 -3.30 -5.26 36.17
C PRO A 201 -3.33 -5.29 37.70
N ALA A 202 -4.39 -4.74 38.26
CA ALA A 202 -4.73 -4.83 39.67
C ALA A 202 -4.73 -6.31 40.10
N ARG A 203 -4.06 -6.61 41.23
CA ARG A 203 -4.05 -7.97 41.76
C ARG A 203 -5.33 -8.20 42.58
N PRO A 204 -6.03 -9.33 42.38
CA PRO A 204 -7.18 -9.69 43.20
C PRO A 204 -6.81 -9.65 44.69
N GLY A 205 -7.58 -8.90 45.49
CA GLY A 205 -7.35 -8.77 46.94
C GLY A 205 -6.26 -7.77 47.35
N SER A 206 -5.65 -7.04 46.41
CA SER A 206 -4.74 -5.93 46.71
C SER A 206 -5.43 -4.56 46.60
N GLN A 207 -4.90 -3.54 47.28
CA GLN A 207 -5.28 -2.14 47.05
C GLN A 207 -4.63 -1.53 45.80
N GLN A 208 -3.84 -2.32 45.05
CA GLN A 208 -3.13 -1.84 43.87
C GLN A 208 -4.10 -1.75 42.70
N GLU A 209 -4.26 -0.54 42.14
CA GLU A 209 -5.05 -0.30 40.94
C GLU A 209 -4.32 -0.79 39.68
N ASN A 210 -5.05 -0.89 38.57
CA ASN A 210 -4.44 -1.11 37.26
C ASN A 210 -3.51 0.06 36.95
N GLN A 211 -2.29 -0.20 36.51
CA GLN A 211 -1.33 0.85 36.21
C GLN A 211 -0.56 0.59 34.92
N VAL A 212 -0.10 1.66 34.29
CA VAL A 212 0.95 1.61 33.26
C VAL A 212 2.23 2.12 33.88
N VAL A 213 3.29 1.32 33.76
CA VAL A 213 4.66 1.66 34.17
C VAL A 213 5.48 1.94 32.93
N VAL A 214 6.07 3.14 32.86
CA VAL A 214 6.93 3.60 31.77
C VAL A 214 8.36 3.78 32.27
N ARG A 215 9.30 3.19 31.56
CA ARG A 215 10.76 3.26 31.77
C ARG A 215 11.42 3.86 30.52
N GLY A 216 12.57 4.50 30.72
CA GLY A 216 13.35 5.14 29.64
C GLY A 216 13.10 6.64 29.49
N TRP A 217 12.05 7.17 30.10
CA TRP A 217 11.93 8.60 30.40
C TRP A 217 12.93 9.01 31.49
N ASP A 218 13.03 10.31 31.76
CA ASP A 218 13.90 10.90 32.79
C ASP A 218 13.74 10.25 34.18
N ARG A 219 12.53 9.74 34.45
CA ARG A 219 12.18 8.93 35.62
C ARG A 219 11.24 7.80 35.22
N VAL A 220 11.13 6.81 36.11
CA VAL A 220 10.06 5.81 36.00
C VAL A 220 8.73 6.45 36.36
N ILE A 221 7.74 6.33 35.48
CA ILE A 221 6.38 6.84 35.72
C ILE A 221 5.44 5.65 35.86
N ALA A 222 4.65 5.64 36.94
CA ALA A 222 3.55 4.72 37.13
C ALA A 222 2.25 5.53 37.24
N THR A 223 1.28 5.25 36.38
CA THR A 223 -0.01 5.95 36.37
C THR A 223 -1.16 4.97 36.45
N SER A 224 -2.14 5.27 37.30
CA SER A 224 -3.40 4.50 37.35
C SER A 224 -4.18 4.68 36.06
N VAL A 225 -4.75 3.58 35.55
CA VAL A 225 -5.45 3.52 34.26
C VAL A 225 -6.64 2.55 34.31
N GLY A 226 -7.47 2.58 33.27
CA GLY A 226 -8.45 1.54 33.01
C GLY A 226 -7.83 0.22 32.54
N ASN A 227 -8.67 -0.68 32.02
CA ASN A 227 -8.21 -1.95 31.44
C ASN A 227 -7.57 -1.71 30.07
N VAL A 228 -6.24 -1.69 30.01
CA VAL A 228 -5.51 -1.37 28.78
C VAL A 228 -5.51 -2.54 27.80
N SER A 229 -5.80 -2.25 26.53
CA SER A 229 -5.73 -3.20 25.41
C SER A 229 -4.50 -2.99 24.53
N LEU A 230 -3.96 -1.78 24.46
CA LEU A 230 -2.83 -1.42 23.59
C LEU A 230 -1.99 -0.31 24.22
N LEU A 231 -0.66 -0.45 24.10
CA LEU A 231 0.32 0.60 24.38
C LEU A 231 1.18 0.82 23.14
N ARG A 232 1.39 2.08 22.74
CA ARG A 232 2.23 2.45 21.61
C ARG A 232 2.99 3.76 21.86
N PHE A 233 4.31 3.71 21.88
CA PHE A 233 5.16 4.90 21.94
C PHE A 233 5.08 5.68 20.63
N ALA A 234 5.18 7.01 20.74
CA ALA A 234 5.49 7.88 19.61
C ALA A 234 6.91 7.55 19.06
N PRO A 235 7.21 7.87 17.79
CA PRO A 235 8.49 7.50 17.18
C PRO A 235 9.73 8.03 17.90
N ASP A 236 9.62 9.17 18.58
CA ASP A 236 10.67 9.81 19.38
C ASP A 236 10.78 9.29 20.83
N GLY A 237 9.83 8.46 21.26
CA GLY A 237 9.71 7.94 22.62
C GLY A 237 9.24 8.97 23.66
N GLN A 238 8.94 10.21 23.28
CA GLN A 238 8.55 11.29 24.20
C GLN A 238 7.05 11.31 24.51
N ALA A 239 6.29 10.39 23.94
CA ALA A 239 4.89 10.22 24.25
C ALA A 239 4.46 8.76 24.13
N LEU A 240 3.37 8.44 24.81
CA LEU A 240 2.74 7.13 24.83
C LEU A 240 1.24 7.27 24.55
N LEU A 241 0.74 6.50 23.58
CA LEU A 241 -0.68 6.23 23.44
C LEU A 241 -1.05 4.97 24.20
N LEU A 242 -2.17 5.05 24.90
CA LEU A 242 -2.80 3.92 25.56
C LEU A 242 -4.28 3.84 25.18
N ALA A 243 -4.74 2.65 24.86
CA ALA A 243 -6.15 2.38 24.62
C ALA A 243 -6.73 1.63 25.83
N GLU A 244 -7.74 2.22 26.45
CA GLU A 244 -8.47 1.62 27.57
C GLU A 244 -9.81 1.06 27.09
N ARG A 245 -10.12 -0.19 27.44
CA ARG A 245 -11.41 -0.80 27.15
C ARG A 245 -12.50 -0.16 27.99
N THR A 246 -13.59 0.18 27.33
CA THR A 246 -14.82 0.70 27.93
C THR A 246 -15.99 -0.20 27.55
N VAL A 247 -17.18 0.09 28.08
CA VAL A 247 -18.41 -0.62 27.69
C VAL A 247 -18.85 -0.35 26.24
N ALA A 248 -18.35 0.73 25.62
CA ALA A 248 -18.77 1.21 24.30
C ALA A 248 -17.68 1.10 23.22
N GLY A 249 -16.57 0.40 23.51
CA GLY A 249 -15.39 0.33 22.64
C GLY A 249 -14.12 0.68 23.41
N GLU A 250 -13.23 1.47 22.81
CA GLU A 250 -11.94 1.83 23.40
C GLU A 250 -11.81 3.36 23.56
N GLN A 251 -11.26 3.81 24.68
CA GLN A 251 -10.90 5.20 24.93
C GLN A 251 -9.39 5.33 24.73
N ILE A 252 -8.99 6.11 23.72
CA ILE A 252 -7.59 6.43 23.49
C ILE A 252 -7.22 7.60 24.39
N ARG A 253 -6.08 7.47 25.06
CA ARG A 253 -5.46 8.51 25.87
C ARG A 253 -4.01 8.68 25.47
N TYR A 254 -3.52 9.90 25.67
CA TYR A 254 -2.16 10.33 25.36
C TYR A 254 -1.46 10.74 26.65
N MET A 255 -0.19 10.38 26.79
CA MET A 255 0.62 10.65 27.98
C MET A 255 2.03 11.10 27.59
N THR A 256 2.61 11.99 28.38
CA THR A 256 4.02 12.43 28.28
C THR A 256 4.73 12.27 29.63
N PRO A 257 6.06 12.43 29.71
CA PRO A 257 6.78 12.40 30.99
C PRO A 257 6.28 13.46 32.01
N GLU A 258 5.78 14.58 31.50
CA GLU A 258 5.37 15.75 32.28
C GLU A 258 3.87 15.76 32.60
N SER A 259 3.05 15.01 31.85
CA SER A 259 1.59 15.10 31.92
C SER A 259 0.93 13.73 32.08
N PRO A 260 -0.06 13.59 32.99
CA PRO A 260 -0.81 12.34 33.13
C PRO A 260 -1.64 12.04 31.88
N PRO A 261 -2.15 10.80 31.72
CA PRO A 261 -2.96 10.42 30.57
C PRO A 261 -4.19 11.32 30.34
N THR A 262 -4.24 11.98 29.19
CA THR A 262 -5.38 12.82 28.76
C THR A 262 -6.21 12.10 27.69
N PRO A 263 -7.55 12.09 27.77
CA PRO A 263 -8.41 11.56 26.72
C PRO A 263 -8.15 12.25 25.38
N VAL A 264 -8.06 11.46 24.31
CA VAL A 264 -7.93 11.95 22.92
C VAL A 264 -9.25 11.73 22.18
N VAL A 265 -9.69 10.49 22.11
CA VAL A 265 -10.89 10.09 21.36
C VAL A 265 -11.44 8.77 21.89
N ALA A 266 -12.77 8.67 21.93
CA ALA A 266 -13.46 7.39 22.10
C ALA A 266 -13.73 6.80 20.72
N ILE A 267 -13.33 5.56 20.51
CA ILE A 267 -13.51 4.84 19.26
C ILE A 267 -14.46 3.65 19.45
N PRO A 268 -15.43 3.45 18.55
CA PRO A 268 -16.30 2.29 18.61
C PRO A 268 -15.50 1.02 18.28
N GLY A 269 -15.88 -0.09 18.93
CA GLY A 269 -15.26 -1.40 18.71
C GLY A 269 -13.80 -1.50 19.14
N ARG A 270 -12.96 -2.04 18.26
CA ARG A 270 -11.53 -2.32 18.51
C ARG A 270 -10.61 -1.60 17.53
N ILE A 271 -9.42 -1.22 17.98
CA ILE A 271 -8.33 -0.77 17.09
C ILE A 271 -7.87 -1.94 16.22
N THR A 272 -7.80 -1.72 14.91
CA THR A 272 -7.25 -2.67 13.92
C THR A 272 -5.96 -2.18 13.26
N GLY A 273 -5.65 -0.89 13.37
CA GLY A 273 -4.41 -0.32 12.87
C GLY A 273 -4.13 1.04 13.50
N LEU A 274 -2.85 1.39 13.63
CA LEU A 274 -2.40 2.65 14.20
C LEU A 274 -1.10 3.06 13.51
N ALA A 275 -1.04 4.32 13.08
CA ALA A 275 0.14 4.92 12.49
C ALA A 275 0.41 6.29 13.11
N TRP A 276 1.62 6.47 13.62
CA TRP A 276 2.07 7.76 14.10
C TRP A 276 2.54 8.63 12.95
N HIS A 277 2.27 9.93 13.05
CA HIS A 277 3.05 10.92 12.31
C HIS A 277 4.53 10.82 12.72
N PRO A 278 5.51 10.95 11.79
CA PRO A 278 6.93 10.83 12.10
C PRO A 278 7.39 11.74 13.26
N ALA A 279 6.93 12.99 13.27
CA ALA A 279 7.18 13.95 14.36
C ALA A 279 6.43 13.68 15.69
N GLY A 280 5.62 12.62 15.79
CA GLY A 280 4.86 12.29 17.02
C GLY A 280 3.72 13.25 17.38
N SER A 281 3.36 14.15 16.46
CA SER A 281 2.36 15.22 16.68
C SER A 281 0.91 14.78 16.42
N ALA A 282 0.72 13.71 15.65
CA ALA A 282 -0.58 13.19 15.25
C ALA A 282 -0.56 11.66 15.11
N VAL A 283 -1.75 11.07 15.05
CA VAL A 283 -1.96 9.63 14.87
C VAL A 283 -3.16 9.37 13.96
N LEU A 284 -3.00 8.39 13.08
CA LEU A 284 -4.07 7.80 12.28
C LEU A 284 -4.48 6.47 12.93
N ILE A 285 -5.77 6.29 13.18
CA ILE A 285 -6.33 5.13 13.88
C ILE A 285 -7.39 4.49 13.00
N ALA A 286 -7.22 3.22 12.67
CA ALA A 286 -8.26 2.40 12.08
C ALA A 286 -8.95 1.57 13.17
N SER A 287 -10.28 1.61 13.23
CA SER A 287 -11.07 0.79 14.14
C SER A 287 -12.19 0.04 13.39
N SER A 288 -12.65 -1.06 13.98
CA SER A 288 -13.81 -1.79 13.48
C SER A 288 -14.73 -2.27 14.60
N GLU A 289 -16.04 -2.22 14.31
CA GLU A 289 -17.13 -2.75 15.12
C GLU A 289 -18.11 -3.45 14.18
N ASP A 290 -18.27 -4.76 14.30
CA ASP A 290 -19.01 -5.60 13.36
C ASP A 290 -18.59 -5.37 11.90
N LYS A 291 -19.46 -4.73 11.11
CA LYS A 291 -19.21 -4.37 9.70
C LYS A 291 -18.84 -2.90 9.49
N ARG A 292 -18.86 -2.10 10.56
CA ARG A 292 -18.52 -0.68 10.51
C ARG A 292 -17.02 -0.51 10.73
N ARG A 293 -16.42 0.36 9.93
CA ARG A 293 -15.00 0.69 10.00
C ARG A 293 -14.88 2.20 10.04
N ALA A 294 -13.94 2.69 10.83
CA ALA A 294 -13.68 4.11 10.93
C ALA A 294 -12.18 4.36 10.82
N LEU A 295 -11.83 5.37 10.04
CA LEU A 295 -10.52 5.97 10.01
C LEU A 295 -10.58 7.28 10.76
N THR A 296 -9.90 7.37 11.90
CA THR A 296 -9.85 8.55 12.76
C THR A 296 -8.49 9.20 12.66
N LEU A 297 -8.45 10.49 12.33
CA LEU A 297 -7.24 11.31 12.41
C LEU A 297 -7.28 12.12 13.70
N ALA A 298 -6.22 12.01 14.50
CA ALA A 298 -6.10 12.75 15.75
C ALA A 298 -4.80 13.56 15.79
N ARG A 299 -4.93 14.88 15.91
CA ARG A 299 -3.82 15.79 16.24
C ARG A 299 -3.69 15.85 17.75
N LEU A 300 -2.50 15.64 18.29
CA LEU A 300 -2.28 15.48 19.73
C LEU A 300 -1.77 16.77 20.41
N ARG A 301 -1.18 17.69 19.64
CA ARG A 301 -0.63 18.96 20.13
C ARG A 301 -1.15 20.14 19.29
N PRO A 302 -1.27 21.35 19.88
CA PRO A 302 -1.07 21.67 21.30
C PRO A 302 -2.19 21.15 22.21
N THR A 303 -3.38 20.90 21.65
CA THR A 303 -4.50 20.27 22.34
C THR A 303 -5.01 19.10 21.49
N PRO A 304 -5.27 17.93 22.10
CA PRO A 304 -5.83 16.80 21.38
C PRO A 304 -7.17 17.13 20.71
N VAL A 305 -7.25 16.89 19.41
CA VAL A 305 -8.49 16.96 18.61
C VAL A 305 -8.48 15.77 17.66
N ALA A 306 -9.62 15.11 17.52
CA ALA A 306 -9.77 13.96 16.65
C ALA A 306 -11.08 14.01 15.87
N THR A 307 -11.08 13.44 14.68
CA THR A 307 -12.29 13.28 13.85
C THR A 307 -12.20 12.04 12.98
N VAL A 308 -13.36 11.47 12.66
CA VAL A 308 -13.47 10.40 11.66
C VAL A 308 -13.38 11.04 10.28
N ILE A 309 -12.41 10.62 9.48
CA ILE A 309 -12.12 11.19 8.16
C ILE A 309 -12.53 10.28 7.00
N ALA A 310 -12.76 8.98 7.24
CA ALA A 310 -13.20 8.03 6.23
C ALA A 310 -13.77 6.75 6.83
N GLU A 311 -14.46 5.96 6.01
CA GLU A 311 -14.79 4.55 6.25
C GLU A 311 -13.95 3.66 5.31
N PRO A 312 -12.89 2.98 5.80
CA PRO A 312 -12.05 2.13 4.97
C PRO A 312 -12.77 0.92 4.38
N ALA A 313 -12.28 0.45 3.22
CA ALA A 313 -12.83 -0.73 2.55
C ALA A 313 -12.59 -2.06 3.30
N ALA A 314 -11.55 -2.12 4.13
CA ALA A 314 -11.12 -3.31 4.87
C ALA A 314 -10.60 -2.94 6.27
N ASP A 315 -10.47 -3.94 7.15
CA ASP A 315 -9.86 -3.76 8.47
C ASP A 315 -8.36 -3.42 8.34
N GLY A 316 -7.84 -2.64 9.29
CA GLY A 316 -6.47 -2.11 9.22
C GLY A 316 -6.40 -0.73 8.57
N LEU A 317 -5.17 -0.21 8.43
CA LEU A 317 -4.95 1.08 7.79
C LEU A 317 -5.08 0.94 6.27
N PRO A 318 -5.78 1.87 5.59
CA PRO A 318 -5.67 1.98 4.14
C PRO A 318 -4.25 2.41 3.76
N PRO A 319 -3.86 2.30 2.47
CA PRO A 319 -2.66 2.97 1.96
C PRO A 319 -2.69 4.45 2.33
N TYR A 320 -1.62 4.93 2.97
CA TYR A 320 -1.54 6.29 3.49
C TYR A 320 -0.10 6.82 3.40
N ALA A 321 0.04 8.14 3.42
CA ALA A 321 1.32 8.82 3.60
C ALA A 321 1.15 10.08 4.44
N TRP A 322 2.10 10.33 5.33
CA TRP A 322 2.21 11.60 6.03
C TRP A 322 2.94 12.61 5.14
N GLY A 323 2.40 13.82 5.05
CA GLY A 323 3.16 15.03 4.74
C GLY A 323 3.44 15.79 6.04
N GLY A 324 4.21 16.88 5.97
CA GLY A 324 4.64 17.59 7.19
C GLY A 324 3.49 18.11 8.08
N ASP A 325 2.39 18.58 7.49
CA ASP A 325 1.21 19.11 8.21
C ASP A 325 -0.12 18.50 7.73
N SER A 326 -0.05 17.42 6.95
CA SER A 326 -1.20 16.81 6.31
C SER A 326 -1.00 15.31 6.15
N ILE A 327 -2.09 14.64 5.77
CA ILE A 327 -2.06 13.22 5.42
C ILE A 327 -2.78 13.02 4.10
N ILE A 328 -2.29 12.07 3.32
CA ILE A 328 -2.98 11.53 2.16
C ILE A 328 -3.29 10.06 2.37
N TRP A 329 -4.43 9.57 1.87
CA TRP A 329 -4.80 8.17 1.95
C TRP A 329 -5.70 7.73 0.79
N ILE A 330 -5.81 6.42 0.59
CA ILE A 330 -6.68 5.81 -0.40
C ILE A 330 -7.91 5.22 0.28
N ALA A 331 -9.09 5.69 -0.08
CA ALA A 331 -10.35 5.19 0.48
C ALA A 331 -11.48 5.25 -0.57
N PRO A 332 -12.50 4.38 -0.43
CA PRO A 332 -13.68 4.44 -1.29
C PRO A 332 -14.49 5.71 -1.02
N ASP A 333 -15.15 6.22 -2.07
CA ASP A 333 -16.27 7.17 -1.93
C ASP A 333 -17.57 6.45 -1.56
N ALA A 334 -18.69 7.19 -1.53
CA ALA A 334 -20.00 6.65 -1.22
C ALA A 334 -20.46 5.58 -2.22
N GLU A 335 -19.93 5.62 -3.45
CA GLU A 335 -20.18 4.66 -4.52
C GLU A 335 -19.23 3.45 -4.49
N GLY A 336 -18.28 3.41 -3.56
CA GLY A 336 -17.30 2.32 -3.41
C GLY A 336 -16.07 2.46 -4.32
N LYS A 337 -15.91 3.57 -5.04
CA LYS A 337 -14.77 3.81 -5.93
C LYS A 337 -13.60 4.40 -5.16
N LEU A 338 -12.43 3.79 -5.30
CA LEU A 338 -11.21 4.26 -4.64
C LEU A 338 -10.77 5.63 -5.18
N HIS A 339 -10.55 6.55 -4.25
CA HIS A 339 -10.01 7.88 -4.49
C HIS A 339 -8.83 8.15 -3.58
N MET A 340 -7.95 9.04 -4.01
CA MET A 340 -7.02 9.70 -3.11
C MET A 340 -7.76 10.80 -2.35
N TRP A 341 -7.52 10.85 -1.05
CA TRP A 341 -8.04 11.85 -0.14
C TRP A 341 -6.89 12.53 0.58
N SER A 342 -7.13 13.74 1.09
CA SER A 342 -6.21 14.41 2.00
C SER A 342 -6.93 15.09 3.15
N ALA A 343 -6.20 15.38 4.22
CA ALA A 343 -6.66 16.24 5.30
C ALA A 343 -5.46 16.97 5.90
N SER A 344 -5.62 18.27 6.16
CA SER A 344 -4.68 19.02 6.98
C SER A 344 -4.86 18.64 8.45
N LEU A 345 -3.76 18.61 9.21
CA LEU A 345 -3.78 18.40 10.67
C LEU A 345 -4.47 19.54 11.42
N ASP A 346 -4.62 20.72 10.82
CA ASP A 346 -5.29 21.86 11.45
C ASP A 346 -6.80 21.82 11.32
N ALA A 347 -7.31 21.48 10.13
CA ALA A 347 -8.74 21.42 9.86
C ALA A 347 -9.33 20.03 10.17
N LEU A 348 -8.54 18.97 9.95
CA LEU A 348 -8.97 17.57 10.00
C LEU A 348 -10.15 17.25 9.06
N LEU A 349 -10.35 18.05 8.01
CA LEU A 349 -11.43 17.87 7.06
C LEU A 349 -10.94 17.05 5.86
N PRO A 350 -11.65 15.98 5.46
CA PRO A 350 -11.29 15.18 4.31
C PRO A 350 -11.63 15.91 3.00
N GLU A 351 -10.65 15.98 2.11
CA GLU A 351 -10.76 16.52 0.76
C GLU A 351 -10.53 15.41 -0.26
N ARG A 352 -11.43 15.29 -1.24
CA ARG A 352 -11.33 14.28 -2.29
C ARG A 352 -10.53 14.79 -3.48
N HIS A 353 -9.62 13.97 -3.96
CA HIS A 353 -8.80 14.23 -5.15
C HIS A 353 -9.16 13.28 -6.30
N VAL A 354 -8.16 12.83 -7.05
CA VAL A 354 -8.28 11.95 -8.20
C VAL A 354 -8.69 10.53 -7.80
N ALA A 355 -9.40 9.85 -8.70
CA ALA A 355 -9.64 8.41 -8.60
C ALA A 355 -8.31 7.66 -8.73
N LEU A 356 -7.97 6.88 -7.71
CA LEU A 356 -6.68 6.20 -7.64
C LEU A 356 -6.82 4.88 -6.89
N ASP A 357 -6.45 3.78 -7.55
CA ASP A 357 -6.26 2.47 -6.93
C ASP A 357 -4.76 2.24 -6.71
N ALA A 358 -4.30 2.65 -5.53
CA ALA A 358 -2.95 2.40 -5.07
C ALA A 358 -2.98 1.45 -3.86
N ARG A 359 -1.98 0.57 -3.80
CA ARG A 359 -1.75 -0.42 -2.74
C ARG A 359 -0.83 0.12 -1.65
N ALA A 360 -0.01 1.11 -1.96
CA ALA A 360 0.79 1.88 -1.03
C ALA A 360 1.02 3.26 -1.65
N ILE A 361 1.20 4.30 -0.83
CA ILE A 361 1.50 5.65 -1.30
C ILE A 361 2.50 6.30 -0.35
N THR A 362 3.38 7.14 -0.89
CA THR A 362 4.31 7.98 -0.13
C THR A 362 4.45 9.33 -0.81
N GLN A 363 4.83 10.34 -0.03
CA GLN A 363 5.20 11.65 -0.54
C GLN A 363 6.71 11.84 -0.38
N CYS A 364 7.38 12.17 -1.48
CA CYS A 364 8.81 12.40 -1.48
C CYS A 364 9.12 13.86 -1.11
N ALA A 365 10.39 14.16 -0.79
CA ALA A 365 10.82 15.47 -0.30
C ALA A 365 10.39 16.64 -1.19
N ASN A 366 10.36 16.39 -2.50
CA ASN A 366 9.99 17.34 -3.54
C ASN A 366 8.47 17.46 -3.76
N GLY A 367 7.66 16.82 -2.92
CA GLY A 367 6.19 16.78 -3.02
C GLY A 367 5.65 15.77 -4.03
N MET A 368 6.52 15.06 -4.76
CA MET A 368 6.10 14.01 -5.70
C MET A 368 5.46 12.85 -4.96
N LEU A 369 4.36 12.32 -5.51
CA LEU A 369 3.72 11.14 -4.98
C LEU A 369 4.26 9.89 -5.67
N ARG A 370 4.76 8.95 -4.87
CA ARG A 370 5.13 7.62 -5.33
C ARG A 370 4.13 6.61 -4.77
N LEU A 371 3.78 5.64 -5.58
CA LEU A 371 2.74 4.68 -5.27
C LEU A 371 3.11 3.29 -5.73
N VAL A 372 2.46 2.31 -5.11
CA VAL A 372 2.42 0.94 -5.61
C VAL A 372 1.04 0.71 -6.19
N THR A 373 0.95 0.16 -7.39
CA THR A 373 -0.33 -0.23 -7.99
C THR A 373 -0.20 -1.57 -8.70
N VAL A 374 -1.34 -2.14 -9.09
CA VAL A 374 -1.41 -3.38 -9.87
C VAL A 374 -1.85 -3.02 -11.28
N GLN A 375 -0.97 -3.22 -12.25
CA GLN A 375 -1.26 -3.03 -13.67
C GLN A 375 -0.94 -4.32 -14.42
N GLU A 376 -1.85 -4.79 -15.27
CA GLU A 376 -1.65 -6.00 -16.09
C GLU A 376 -1.22 -7.24 -15.29
N ARG A 377 -1.71 -7.39 -14.04
CA ARG A 377 -1.33 -8.43 -13.06
C ARG A 377 0.10 -8.36 -12.54
N GLN A 378 0.77 -7.23 -12.74
CA GLN A 378 2.09 -6.94 -12.17
C GLN A 378 1.95 -5.90 -11.06
N VAL A 379 2.71 -6.08 -9.99
CA VAL A 379 2.87 -5.06 -8.95
C VAL A 379 3.95 -4.11 -9.42
N ILE A 380 3.62 -2.83 -9.51
CA ILE A 380 4.55 -1.80 -10.01
C ILE A 380 4.73 -0.72 -8.95
N ILE A 381 5.95 -0.19 -8.87
CA ILE A 381 6.23 1.09 -8.22
C ILE A 381 6.20 2.14 -9.32
N GLY A 382 5.46 3.21 -9.09
CA GLY A 382 5.40 4.33 -10.02
C GLY A 382 5.24 5.66 -9.29
N ARG A 383 5.34 6.74 -10.05
CA ARG A 383 5.04 8.10 -9.58
C ARG A 383 3.75 8.61 -10.22
N LEU A 384 3.05 9.48 -9.50
CA LEU A 384 1.87 10.17 -10.01
C LEU A 384 2.28 11.57 -10.51
N GLU A 385 1.99 11.86 -11.78
CA GLU A 385 2.19 13.16 -12.40
C GLU A 385 0.87 13.65 -13.00
N GLY A 386 0.20 14.58 -12.30
CA GLY A 386 -1.20 14.90 -12.58
C GLY A 386 -2.08 13.67 -12.39
N ASP A 387 -2.79 13.26 -13.44
CA ASP A 387 -3.61 12.04 -13.44
C ASP A 387 -2.90 10.82 -14.06
N LEU A 388 -1.63 10.98 -14.45
CA LEU A 388 -0.85 9.94 -15.12
C LEU A 388 0.02 9.18 -14.13
N ILE A 389 -0.02 7.85 -14.21
CA ILE A 389 0.91 6.99 -13.49
C ILE A 389 2.08 6.65 -14.41
N ILE A 390 3.28 7.03 -13.98
CA ILE A 390 4.54 6.66 -14.62
C ILE A 390 5.14 5.51 -13.83
N GLY A 391 5.20 4.32 -14.41
CA GLY A 391 5.86 3.16 -13.84
C GLY A 391 7.38 3.34 -13.83
N GLU A 392 8.03 2.92 -12.75
CA GLU A 392 9.48 3.10 -12.53
C GLU A 392 10.19 1.80 -12.16
N ALA A 393 9.48 0.82 -11.59
CA ALA A 393 9.99 -0.52 -11.34
C ALA A 393 8.86 -1.54 -11.27
N VAL A 394 9.17 -2.78 -11.65
CA VAL A 394 8.26 -3.93 -11.51
C VAL A 394 8.73 -4.79 -10.34
N LEU A 395 7.82 -5.12 -9.42
CA LEU A 395 8.06 -6.01 -8.29
C LEU A 395 7.66 -7.44 -8.67
N ALA A 396 8.48 -8.07 -9.52
CA ALA A 396 8.17 -9.38 -10.11
C ALA A 396 7.98 -10.52 -9.10
N GLU A 397 8.61 -10.41 -7.91
CA GLU A 397 8.52 -11.40 -6.84
C GLU A 397 7.22 -11.28 -6.00
N ILE A 398 6.46 -10.21 -6.19
CA ILE A 398 5.25 -9.93 -5.40
C ILE A 398 4.01 -10.33 -6.21
N PRO A 399 3.16 -11.22 -5.68
CA PRO A 399 1.92 -11.58 -6.34
C PRO A 399 0.93 -10.39 -6.30
N ALA A 400 0.27 -10.15 -7.43
CA ALA A 400 -0.74 -9.10 -7.58
C ALA A 400 -2.10 -9.50 -7.00
N HIS A 401 -2.15 -9.76 -5.69
CA HIS A 401 -3.38 -10.10 -5.00
C HIS A 401 -4.29 -8.87 -4.78
N PRO A 402 -5.62 -9.03 -4.79
CA PRO A 402 -6.57 -7.92 -4.62
C PRO A 402 -6.57 -7.33 -3.21
N ASP A 403 -6.11 -8.08 -2.21
CA ASP A 403 -5.95 -7.66 -0.82
C ASP A 403 -4.55 -7.08 -0.52
N LEU A 404 -3.71 -6.92 -1.54
CA LEU A 404 -2.38 -6.34 -1.39
C LEU A 404 -2.51 -4.91 -0.83
N THR A 405 -1.84 -4.65 0.28
CA THR A 405 -1.77 -3.33 0.91
C THR A 405 -0.36 -3.08 1.40
N GLY A 406 0.01 -1.84 1.60
CA GLY A 406 1.36 -1.49 1.98
C GLY A 406 1.51 -0.14 2.63
N GLU A 407 2.67 0.00 3.23
CA GLU A 407 3.08 1.12 4.06
C GLU A 407 4.52 1.47 3.72
N TRP A 408 4.76 2.76 3.50
CA TRP A 408 6.09 3.29 3.25
C TRP A 408 6.69 3.86 4.54
N TYR A 409 8.01 3.71 4.67
CA TYR A 409 8.79 4.38 5.70
C TYR A 409 10.18 4.70 5.15
N GLY A 410 10.38 5.96 4.74
CA GLY A 410 11.57 6.37 4.00
C GLY A 410 11.75 5.51 2.75
N ASP A 411 12.93 4.90 2.62
CA ASP A 411 13.33 4.04 1.49
C ASP A 411 12.85 2.58 1.62
N GLU A 412 12.10 2.26 2.68
CA GLU A 412 11.50 0.94 2.90
C GLU A 412 10.01 0.95 2.57
N LEU A 413 9.58 -0.05 1.82
CA LEU A 413 8.19 -0.35 1.53
C LEU A 413 7.84 -1.71 2.11
N LEU A 414 6.85 -1.77 2.99
CA LEU A 414 6.24 -3.01 3.43
C LEU A 414 5.00 -3.28 2.56
N LEU A 415 4.93 -4.45 1.92
CA LEU A 415 3.73 -4.96 1.27
C LEU A 415 3.21 -6.20 2.00
N ARG A 416 1.89 -6.35 2.08
CA ARG A 416 1.19 -7.42 2.80
C ARG A 416 0.01 -7.94 2.00
N SER A 417 -0.19 -9.26 2.02
CA SER A 417 -1.37 -9.95 1.46
C SER A 417 -1.55 -11.28 2.20
N GLY A 418 -2.74 -11.51 2.74
CA GLY A 418 -3.00 -12.61 3.69
C GLY A 418 -1.95 -12.70 4.79
N ASP A 419 -1.39 -13.90 4.97
CA ASP A 419 -0.34 -14.20 5.96
C ASP A 419 1.09 -13.91 5.46
N SER A 420 1.22 -13.33 4.26
CA SER A 420 2.52 -13.02 3.65
C SER A 420 2.80 -11.53 3.70
N ALA A 421 4.07 -11.21 3.92
CA ALA A 421 4.56 -9.85 3.88
C ALA A 421 5.97 -9.81 3.28
N TRP A 422 6.26 -8.72 2.60
CA TRP A 422 7.52 -8.47 1.92
C TRP A 422 8.01 -7.07 2.28
N LEU A 423 9.28 -6.99 2.65
CA LEU A 423 9.99 -5.73 2.79
C LEU A 423 10.76 -5.49 1.50
N ILE A 424 10.54 -4.34 0.90
CA ILE A 424 11.19 -3.86 -0.29
C ILE A 424 12.06 -2.68 0.10
N THR A 425 13.35 -2.74 -0.22
CA THR A 425 14.27 -1.61 -0.04
C THR A 425 14.63 -1.04 -1.40
N ILE A 426 14.51 0.29 -1.51
CA ILE A 426 14.87 1.04 -2.72
C ILE A 426 16.09 1.88 -2.39
N VAL A 427 17.25 1.52 -2.94
CA VAL A 427 18.50 2.24 -2.65
C VAL A 427 18.63 3.37 -3.67
N GLU A 428 18.08 4.54 -3.36
CA GLU A 428 18.16 5.73 -4.21
C GLU A 428 19.43 6.54 -3.94
N GLY A 429 19.81 7.42 -4.87
CA GLY A 429 20.78 8.47 -4.60
C GLY A 429 20.12 9.61 -3.82
N GLU A 430 20.88 10.38 -3.05
CA GLU A 430 20.40 11.42 -2.10
C GLU A 430 19.35 12.42 -2.64
N GLN A 431 19.22 12.60 -3.96
CA GLN A 431 18.33 13.59 -4.58
C GLN A 431 16.87 13.13 -4.76
N ASP A 432 16.59 11.83 -4.68
CA ASP A 432 15.24 11.26 -4.90
C ASP A 432 14.62 10.68 -3.61
N ALA A 433 15.35 10.72 -2.49
CA ALA A 433 14.92 10.16 -1.21
C ALA A 433 13.55 10.69 -0.78
N CYS A 434 12.61 9.79 -0.47
CA CYS A 434 11.30 10.17 0.04
C CYS A 434 11.41 10.42 1.54
N THR A 435 10.89 11.55 1.99
CA THR A 435 11.14 12.09 3.33
C THR A 435 10.40 11.33 4.42
N THR A 436 11.01 11.31 5.60
CA THR A 436 10.36 11.02 6.89
C THR A 436 10.20 12.27 7.76
N ASP A 437 10.36 13.47 7.18
CA ASP A 437 10.41 14.74 7.93
C ASP A 437 9.15 15.00 8.76
#